data_AF-A0A0B1RUE1-F1
#
_entry.id   AF-A0A0B1RUE1-F1
#
_cell.length_a   1.000
_cell.length_b   1.000
_cell.length_c   1.000
_cell.angle_alpha   90.00
_cell.angle_beta   90.00
_cell.angle_gamma   90.00
#
_symmetry.space_group_name_H-M   'P 1'
#
loop_
_entity.id
_entity.type
_entity.pdbx_description
1 polymer ?
#
loop_
_entity_poly.entity_id
_entity_poly.type
_entity_poly.pdbx_seq_one_letter_code
_entity_poly.pdbx_strand_id
1 'polypeptide(L)'
;MFIWRSQALTRLRSARSSDLVPVGTVKELYVYPVKSCKGISVFSFYCHELGPIAGENFDRYFLVVDGKTGRFYTARQKPVMVTIECKVSDGILTVRTADGKSVTVDIENVRKSNVVKKAK
;
A
#
# COMPACT_ATOMS: atom_id res chain seq x y z
N MET A 1 14.34 -32.70 -2.91
CA MET A 1 13.41 -33.13 -1.84
C MET A 1 14.11 -32.90 -0.51
N PHE A 2 13.81 -31.80 0.17
CA PHE A 2 14.37 -31.51 1.49
C PHE A 2 13.23 -31.01 2.39
N ILE A 3 12.91 -31.84 3.39
CA ILE A 3 11.93 -31.56 4.42
C ILE A 3 12.70 -30.95 5.59
N TRP A 4 12.36 -29.74 6.01
CA TRP A 4 12.78 -29.22 7.30
C TRP A 4 11.55 -29.10 8.19
N ARG A 5 11.45 -29.99 9.18
CA ARG A 5 10.52 -29.90 10.30
C ARG A 5 11.25 -29.21 11.44
N SER A 6 10.90 -27.97 11.78
CA SER A 6 11.27 -27.37 13.07
C SER A 6 10.05 -27.41 14.00
N GLN A 7 10.09 -28.34 14.94
CA GLN A 7 9.24 -28.35 16.14
C GLN A 7 9.73 -27.25 17.08
N ALA A 8 8.95 -26.20 17.30
CA ALA A 8 8.95 -25.43 18.55
C ALA A 8 7.84 -24.36 18.49
N LEU A 9 6.71 -24.64 19.12
CA LEU A 9 5.81 -23.69 19.79
C LEU A 9 4.61 -24.49 20.31
N THR A 10 4.84 -25.26 21.36
CA THR A 10 3.76 -25.93 22.08
C THR A 10 3.25 -25.01 23.18
N ARG A 11 1.92 -25.01 23.32
CA ARG A 11 1.13 -24.67 24.51
C ARG A 11 0.76 -23.20 24.72
N LEU A 12 -0.39 -22.84 24.13
CA LEU A 12 -1.43 -22.06 24.81
C LEU A 12 -2.75 -22.14 24.03
N ARG A 13 -3.37 -23.32 23.90
CA ARG A 13 -4.76 -23.45 23.40
C ARG A 13 -5.50 -24.60 24.08
N SER A 14 -5.86 -24.39 25.33
CA SER A 14 -6.91 -25.15 26.01
C SER A 14 -8.12 -24.25 26.17
N ALA A 15 -9.11 -24.43 25.29
CA ALA A 15 -10.56 -24.33 25.52
C ALA A 15 -11.28 -24.06 24.18
N ARG A 16 -12.04 -25.06 23.71
CA ARG A 16 -12.80 -25.15 22.44
C ARG A 16 -11.98 -25.55 21.21
N SER A 17 -11.74 -26.85 21.12
CA SER A 17 -11.28 -27.56 19.92
C SER A 17 -12.43 -27.71 18.92
N SER A 18 -12.83 -26.63 18.25
CA SER A 18 -13.50 -26.79 16.96
C SER A 18 -12.43 -26.99 15.89
N ASP A 19 -12.60 -28.00 15.04
CA ASP A 19 -11.69 -28.22 13.92
C ASP A 19 -11.61 -26.96 13.05
N LEU A 20 -10.39 -26.54 12.73
CA LEU A 20 -10.19 -25.40 11.84
C LEU A 20 -10.53 -25.84 10.41
N VAL A 21 -11.62 -25.30 9.87
CA VAL A 21 -12.04 -25.56 8.49
C VAL A 21 -11.43 -24.51 7.56
N PRO A 22 -10.70 -24.91 6.50
CA PRO A 22 -10.23 -23.98 5.48
C PRO A 22 -11.40 -23.28 4.77
N VAL A 23 -11.42 -21.95 4.74
CA VAL A 23 -12.52 -21.15 4.15
C VAL A 23 -12.19 -20.53 2.79
N GLY A 24 -10.93 -20.63 2.34
CA GLY A 24 -10.52 -20.07 1.07
C GLY A 24 -9.01 -20.00 0.90
N THR A 25 -8.59 -19.60 -0.30
CA THR A 25 -7.19 -19.33 -0.65
C THR A 25 -7.11 -17.94 -1.24
N VAL A 26 -6.05 -17.21 -0.90
CA VAL A 26 -5.77 -15.89 -1.46
C VAL A 26 -5.43 -16.05 -2.94
N LYS A 27 -6.19 -15.40 -3.83
CA LYS A 27 -5.95 -15.44 -5.28
C LYS A 27 -4.92 -14.40 -5.71
N GLU A 28 -5.07 -13.16 -5.23
CA GLU A 28 -4.26 -12.02 -5.64
C GLU A 28 -4.08 -11.06 -4.47
N LEU A 29 -2.99 -10.30 -4.51
CA LEU A 29 -2.66 -9.28 -3.53
C LEU A 29 -2.41 -7.96 -4.24
N TYR A 30 -2.85 -6.87 -3.61
CA TYR A 30 -2.70 -5.53 -4.15
C TYR A 30 -2.25 -4.56 -3.06
N VAL A 31 -1.43 -3.59 -3.45
CA VAL A 31 -1.01 -2.47 -2.60
C VAL A 31 -1.32 -1.15 -3.31
N TYR A 32 -1.75 -0.14 -2.57
CA TYR A 32 -2.17 1.15 -3.11
C TYR A 32 -1.32 2.29 -2.52
N PRO A 33 -0.15 2.61 -3.08
CA PRO A 33 0.75 3.62 -2.50
C PRO A 33 0.09 4.99 -2.27
N VAL A 34 -0.76 5.41 -3.22
CA VAL A 34 -1.54 6.65 -3.15
C VAL A 34 -3.02 6.31 -3.00
N LYS A 35 -3.68 6.94 -2.02
CA LYS A 35 -5.10 6.74 -1.76
C LYS A 35 -5.94 7.00 -3.02
N SER A 36 -6.87 6.10 -3.30
CA SER A 36 -7.82 6.18 -4.42
C SER A 36 -7.22 6.08 -5.82
N CYS A 37 -5.92 5.80 -5.95
CA CYS A 37 -5.26 5.53 -7.24
C CYS A 37 -5.28 4.02 -7.58
N LYS A 38 -4.74 3.67 -8.75
CA LYS A 38 -4.65 2.28 -9.22
C LYS A 38 -3.77 1.45 -8.29
N GLY A 39 -4.22 0.24 -7.97
CA GLY A 39 -3.46 -0.72 -7.15
C GLY A 39 -2.34 -1.38 -7.96
N ILE A 40 -1.25 -1.70 -7.28
CA ILE A 40 -0.15 -2.52 -7.81
C ILE A 40 -0.43 -3.97 -7.40
N SER A 41 -0.48 -4.87 -8.38
CA SER A 41 -0.52 -6.32 -8.11
C SER A 41 0.85 -6.79 -7.61
N VAL A 42 0.87 -7.57 -6.53
CA VAL A 42 2.09 -8.08 -5.91
C VAL A 42 1.97 -9.57 -5.63
N PHE A 43 3.09 -10.28 -5.68
CA PHE A 43 3.14 -11.70 -5.33
C PHE A 43 3.00 -11.94 -3.82
N SER A 44 3.62 -11.07 -3.02
CA SER A 44 3.63 -11.12 -1.57
C SER A 44 3.83 -9.72 -0.99
N PHE A 45 3.36 -9.50 0.24
CA PHE A 45 3.69 -8.32 1.02
C PHE A 45 3.91 -8.69 2.50
N TYR A 46 4.55 -7.81 3.25
CA TYR A 46 4.67 -7.90 4.70
C TYR A 46 3.45 -7.27 5.37
N CYS A 47 2.80 -7.99 6.28
CA CYS A 47 1.71 -7.47 7.09
C CYS A 47 2.25 -6.63 8.25
N HIS A 48 2.41 -5.32 8.03
CA HIS A 48 2.84 -4.38 9.06
C HIS A 48 1.63 -3.88 9.88
N GLU A 49 1.89 -3.34 11.07
CA GLU A 49 0.86 -2.81 11.99
C GLU A 49 -0.04 -1.74 11.35
N LEU A 50 0.52 -0.96 10.42
CA LEU A 50 -0.17 0.10 9.69
C LEU A 50 -0.82 -0.36 8.37
N GLY A 51 -0.58 -1.60 7.94
CA GLY A 51 -1.06 -2.13 6.67
C GLY A 51 0.01 -2.90 5.88
N PRO A 52 -0.33 -3.44 4.70
CA PRO A 52 0.61 -4.21 3.91
C PRO A 52 1.72 -3.35 3.29
N ILE A 53 2.93 -3.93 3.23
CA ILE A 53 4.11 -3.30 2.63
C ILE A 53 4.73 -4.24 1.59
N ALA A 54 4.90 -3.76 0.37
CA ALA A 54 5.59 -4.46 -0.71
C ALA A 54 6.82 -3.67 -1.17
N GLY A 55 8.00 -4.04 -0.67
CA GLY A 55 9.23 -3.26 -0.88
C GLY A 55 9.06 -1.85 -0.30
N GLU A 56 9.20 -0.84 -1.14
CA GLU A 56 9.00 0.58 -0.75
C GLU A 56 7.53 1.05 -0.85
N ASN A 57 6.63 0.18 -1.30
CA ASN A 57 5.23 0.52 -1.49
C ASN A 57 4.44 0.18 -0.23
N PHE A 58 4.12 1.20 0.57
CA PHE A 58 3.25 1.11 1.74
C PHE A 58 1.80 1.37 1.35
N ASP A 59 0.86 0.58 1.87
CA ASP A 59 -0.56 0.80 1.55
C ASP A 59 -1.07 2.15 2.08
N ARG A 60 -1.60 2.96 1.16
CA ARG A 60 -2.26 4.26 1.37
C ARG A 60 -1.41 5.27 2.13
N TYR A 61 -0.10 5.23 1.91
CA TYR A 61 0.85 6.12 2.57
C TYR A 61 0.75 7.58 2.10
N PHE A 62 0.32 7.78 0.85
CA PHE A 62 0.15 9.11 0.25
C PHE A 62 -1.33 9.46 0.00
N LEU A 63 -1.62 10.76 -0.02
CA LEU A 63 -2.94 11.33 -0.31
C LEU A 63 -2.81 12.49 -1.30
N VAL A 64 -3.72 12.58 -2.26
CA VAL A 64 -3.79 13.72 -3.18
C VAL A 64 -4.55 14.87 -2.52
N VAL A 65 -3.92 16.03 -2.47
CA VAL A 65 -4.49 17.27 -1.95
C VAL A 65 -4.35 18.40 -2.98
N ASP A 66 -5.34 19.28 -3.02
CA ASP A 66 -5.25 20.52 -3.75
C ASP A 66 -4.29 21.48 -3.04
N GLY A 67 -3.24 21.91 -3.74
CA GLY A 67 -2.17 22.71 -3.15
C GLY A 67 -2.57 24.14 -2.74
N LYS A 68 -3.72 24.66 -3.21
CA LYS A 68 -4.22 26.02 -2.91
C LYS A 68 -5.25 26.01 -1.80
N THR A 69 -6.21 25.11 -1.87
CA THR A 69 -7.35 25.01 -0.96
C THR A 69 -7.11 24.06 0.21
N GLY A 70 -6.15 23.13 0.06
CA GLY A 70 -5.87 22.07 1.04
C GLY A 70 -6.84 20.90 0.97
N ARG A 71 -7.84 20.95 0.09
CA ARG A 71 -8.89 19.92 -0.01
C ARG A 71 -8.31 18.62 -0.53
N PHE A 72 -8.59 17.50 0.15
CA PHE A 72 -8.22 16.19 -0.35
C PHE A 72 -9.18 15.67 -1.42
N TYR A 73 -8.65 14.89 -2.36
CA TYR A 73 -9.42 14.21 -3.40
C TYR A 73 -9.49 12.71 -3.18
N THR A 74 -10.63 12.12 -3.54
CA THR A 74 -10.85 10.67 -3.53
C THR A 74 -11.55 10.23 -4.81
N ALA A 75 -11.53 8.93 -5.09
CA ALA A 75 -12.23 8.36 -6.25
C ALA A 75 -13.75 8.62 -6.24
N ARG A 76 -14.37 8.85 -5.07
CA ARG A 76 -15.79 9.27 -4.99
C ARG A 76 -16.05 10.62 -5.66
N GLN A 77 -15.09 11.54 -5.56
CA GLN A 77 -15.18 12.89 -6.15
C GLN A 77 -14.59 12.94 -7.55
N LYS A 78 -13.53 12.16 -7.79
CA LYS A 78 -12.78 12.10 -9.05
C LYS A 78 -12.52 10.63 -9.42
N PRO A 79 -13.49 9.93 -10.03
CA PRO A 79 -13.36 8.51 -10.37
C PRO A 79 -12.15 8.19 -11.24
N VAL A 80 -11.74 9.12 -12.10
CA VAL A 80 -10.55 8.99 -12.95
C VAL A 80 -9.26 8.69 -12.18
N MET A 81 -9.19 8.99 -10.87
CA MET A 81 -8.02 8.66 -10.05
C MET A 81 -7.66 7.17 -10.10
N VAL A 82 -8.64 6.28 -10.26
CA VAL A 82 -8.39 4.81 -10.30
C VAL A 82 -7.61 4.36 -11.54
N THR A 83 -7.44 5.21 -12.55
CA THR A 83 -6.62 4.92 -13.73
C THR A 83 -5.17 5.39 -13.57
N ILE A 84 -4.89 6.19 -12.53
CA ILE A 84 -3.57 6.75 -12.27
C ILE A 84 -2.70 5.68 -11.61
N GLU A 85 -1.59 5.37 -12.27
CA GLU A 85 -0.58 4.44 -11.79
C GLU A 85 0.38 5.15 -10.86
N CYS A 86 0.59 4.57 -9.68
CA CYS A 86 1.50 5.11 -8.68
C CYS A 86 2.46 4.01 -8.24
N LYS A 87 3.75 4.31 -8.15
CA LYS A 87 4.77 3.39 -7.64
C LYS A 87 5.89 4.16 -6.95
N VAL A 88 6.38 3.62 -5.85
CA VAL A 88 7.63 4.03 -5.22
C VAL A 88 8.74 3.07 -5.64
N SER A 89 9.85 3.63 -6.12
CA SER A 89 11.09 2.93 -6.44
C SER A 89 12.26 3.87 -6.19
N ASP A 90 13.29 3.39 -5.50
CA ASP A 90 14.53 4.10 -5.23
C ASP A 90 14.27 5.44 -4.51
N GLY A 91 13.30 5.46 -3.60
CA GLY A 91 12.89 6.67 -2.86
C GLY A 91 12.12 7.70 -3.70
N ILE A 92 11.76 7.38 -4.95
CA ILE A 92 11.03 8.26 -5.87
C ILE A 92 9.60 7.76 -6.02
N LEU A 93 8.62 8.60 -5.68
CA LEU A 93 7.23 8.38 -6.03
C LEU A 93 7.00 8.81 -7.48
N THR A 94 6.67 7.85 -8.35
CA THR A 94 6.24 8.10 -9.73
C THR A 94 4.73 7.98 -9.83
N VAL A 95 4.09 9.01 -10.39
CA VAL A 95 2.66 9.06 -10.68
C VAL A 95 2.48 9.22 -12.19
N ARG A 96 1.77 8.28 -12.82
CA ARG A 96 1.54 8.24 -14.28
C ARG A 96 0.06 8.16 -14.58
N THR A 97 -0.43 9.05 -15.43
CA THR A 97 -1.80 9.05 -15.92
C THR A 97 -1.95 8.11 -17.12
N ALA A 98 -3.19 7.71 -17.41
CA ALA A 98 -3.49 6.81 -18.53
C ALA A 98 -3.12 7.39 -19.91
N ASP A 99 -3.05 8.72 -20.06
CA ASP A 99 -2.58 9.41 -21.28
C ASP A 99 -1.05 9.47 -21.39
N GLY A 100 -0.32 8.84 -20.47
CA GLY A 100 1.14 8.72 -20.50
C GLY A 100 1.91 9.87 -19.83
N LYS A 101 1.24 10.92 -19.35
CA LYS A 101 1.92 11.97 -18.57
C LYS A 101 2.38 11.41 -17.24
N SER A 102 3.52 11.89 -16.76
CA SER A 102 4.05 11.46 -15.47
C SER A 102 4.67 12.61 -14.70
N VAL A 103 4.65 12.45 -13.39
CA VAL A 103 5.30 13.33 -12.42
C VAL A 103 6.03 12.45 -11.41
N THR A 104 7.24 12.86 -11.05
CA THR A 104 8.07 12.18 -10.06
C THR A 104 8.32 13.09 -8.87
N VAL A 105 8.36 12.50 -7.67
CA VAL A 105 8.62 13.19 -6.41
C VAL A 105 9.69 12.43 -5.65
N ASP A 106 10.83 13.09 -5.39
CA ASP A 106 11.86 12.58 -4.49
C ASP A 106 11.40 12.75 -3.03
N ILE A 107 11.16 11.63 -2.35
CA ILE A 107 10.57 11.63 -1.00
C ILE A 107 11.55 12.20 0.02
N GLU A 108 12.85 11.90 -0.11
CA GLU A 108 13.87 12.37 0.83
C GLU A 108 14.13 13.87 0.67
N ASN A 109 14.08 14.39 -0.55
CA ASN A 109 14.12 15.83 -0.80
C ASN A 109 12.94 16.54 -0.12
N VAL A 110 11.71 16.02 -0.27
CA VAL A 110 10.52 16.58 0.37
C VAL A 110 10.67 16.56 1.90
N ARG A 111 11.15 15.46 2.49
CA ARG A 111 11.39 15.36 3.94
C ARG A 111 12.41 16.38 4.43
N LYS A 112 13.51 16.58 3.70
CA LYS A 112 14.55 17.58 4.02
C LYS A 112 14.02 19.01 3.91
N SER A 113 13.17 19.29 2.93
CA SER A 113 12.55 20.61 2.77
C SER A 113 11.63 20.98 3.95
N ASN A 114 11.06 19.97 4.62
CA ASN A 114 10.18 20.09 5.77
C ASN A 114 9.04 21.11 5.60
N VAL A 115 8.54 21.27 4.37
CA VAL A 115 7.42 22.18 4.08
C VAL A 115 6.12 21.53 4.55
N VAL A 116 5.57 22.02 5.66
CA VAL A 116 4.32 21.50 6.23
C VAL A 116 3.14 22.34 5.76
N LYS A 117 2.18 21.70 5.09
CA LYS A 117 0.86 22.29 4.74
C LYS A 117 -0.24 21.44 5.37
N LYS A 118 -1.23 22.09 5.98
CA LYS A 118 -2.40 21.39 6.53
C LYS A 118 -3.39 21.05 5.43
N ALA A 119 -3.74 19.78 5.31
CA ALA A 119 -4.90 19.36 4.54
C ALA A 119 -6.19 19.78 5.27
N LYS A 120 -7.23 20.14 4.51
CA LYS A 120 -8.57 20.49 4.98
C LYS A 120 -9.61 19.52 4.42
#